data_AF-A0A481YIV7-F1
#
_entry.id   AF-A0A481YIV7-F1
#
_cell.length_a   1.000
_cell.length_b   1.000
_cell.length_c   1.000
_cell.angle_alpha   90.00
_cell.angle_beta   90.00
_cell.angle_gamma   90.00
#
_symmetry.space_group_name_H-M   'P 1'
#
loop_
_entity.id
_entity.type
_entity.pdbx_description
1 polymer ?
#
loop_
_entity_poly.entity_id
_entity_poly.type
_entity_poly.pdbx_seq_one_letter_code
_entity_poly.pdbx_strand_id
1 'polypeptide(L)'
;MYSRVVFVFYVICFISCGLFKNNSNDNQANLLQQDMGGVKLEQPDWKDNLELSNDELDILTFFVNALKDELPKAYTSAAHFNIYLKGDVSKIEEYVKRFLLKLKDKNKIKGLLEHIKYGRDNPPNVEGRDESLNIDAKEHYKIERRLANVFDNYFMLLNPPSSQMRGNDGELGGRGSFSIGGDPEDDILNEIQKVCYEFRGRTEH
;
A
#
# COMPACT_ATOMS: atom_id res chain seq x y z
N MET A 1 -36.50 36.19 -25.10
CA MET A 1 -35.17 36.25 -25.74
C MET A 1 -34.11 36.29 -24.66
N TYR A 2 -32.96 35.69 -24.97
CA TYR A 2 -31.90 35.23 -24.10
C TYR A 2 -31.25 36.25 -23.15
N SER A 3 -30.89 35.71 -21.98
CA SER A 3 -29.61 35.85 -21.26
C SER A 3 -29.14 37.23 -20.80
N ARG A 4 -28.80 37.31 -19.52
CA ARG A 4 -27.44 37.66 -19.06
C ARG A 4 -27.28 37.28 -17.59
N VAL A 5 -26.68 36.11 -17.40
CA VAL A 5 -26.00 35.70 -16.17
C VAL A 5 -24.83 36.66 -15.94
N VAL A 6 -24.73 37.24 -14.75
CA VAL A 6 -23.50 37.90 -14.27
C VAL A 6 -23.12 37.25 -12.95
N PHE A 7 -22.20 36.28 -13.04
CA PHE A 7 -21.45 35.75 -11.91
C PHE A 7 -20.41 36.80 -11.51
N VAL A 8 -20.44 37.25 -10.26
CA VAL A 8 -19.36 38.05 -9.66
C VAL A 8 -18.71 37.20 -8.55
N PHE A 9 -17.56 36.63 -8.88
CA PHE A 9 -16.60 36.05 -7.94
C PHE A 9 -15.68 37.14 -7.40
N TYR A 10 -15.61 37.41 -6.10
CA TYR A 10 -14.58 38.22 -5.40
C TYR A 10 -14.86 38.00 -3.88
N VAL A 11 -13.99 37.64 -2.92
CA VAL A 11 -12.54 37.76 -2.68
C VAL A 11 -12.09 36.72 -1.63
N ILE A 12 -10.88 36.21 -1.82
CA ILE A 12 -10.07 35.42 -0.87
C ILE A 12 -9.70 36.28 0.36
N CYS A 13 -10.07 35.84 1.57
CA CYS A 13 -9.51 36.39 2.82
C CYS A 13 -8.42 35.46 3.36
N PHE A 14 -7.18 35.70 2.91
CA PHE A 14 -6.00 35.39 3.71
C PHE A 14 -5.93 36.43 4.84
N ILE A 15 -6.24 36.02 6.08
CA ILE A 15 -5.78 36.75 7.26
C ILE A 15 -4.81 35.82 7.99
N SER A 16 -3.54 36.06 7.70
CA SER A 16 -2.43 35.71 8.55
C SER A 16 -2.63 36.35 9.93
N CYS A 17 -2.69 35.53 10.97
CA CYS A 17 -2.24 35.94 12.30
C CYS A 17 -1.20 34.93 12.76
N GLY A 18 0.06 35.21 12.41
CA GLY A 18 1.19 34.67 13.13
C GLY A 18 1.35 35.44 14.45
N LEU A 19 1.41 34.72 15.56
CA LEU A 19 1.98 35.22 16.80
C LEU A 19 2.90 34.14 17.38
N PHE A 20 4.20 34.32 17.14
CA PHE A 20 5.25 33.62 17.87
C PHE A 20 5.22 34.04 19.34
N LYS A 21 5.10 33.08 20.29
CA LYS A 21 5.75 33.18 21.61
C LYS A 21 5.87 31.83 22.35
N ASN A 22 7.10 31.33 22.37
CA ASN A 22 7.88 30.58 23.37
C ASN A 22 7.23 29.60 24.38
N ASN A 23 7.82 28.39 24.39
CA ASN A 23 8.20 27.49 25.49
C ASN A 23 7.57 27.72 26.88
N SER A 24 6.87 26.69 27.37
CA SER A 24 7.33 25.88 28.51
C SER A 24 6.48 24.62 28.61
N ASN A 25 7.15 23.47 28.77
CA ASN A 25 6.54 22.26 29.31
C ASN A 25 5.95 22.59 30.68
N ASP A 26 4.71 22.19 30.91
CA ASP A 26 4.34 21.53 32.16
C ASP A 26 3.09 20.68 31.92
N ASN A 27 3.18 19.46 32.45
CA ASN A 27 2.14 18.46 32.46
C ASN A 27 0.93 18.94 33.28
N GLN A 28 -0.18 18.23 33.08
CA GLN A 28 -1.31 18.11 34.00
C GLN A 28 -2.50 19.03 33.72
N ALA A 29 -3.48 18.51 32.97
CA ALA A 29 -4.81 18.27 33.53
C ALA A 29 -5.62 17.42 32.56
N ASN A 30 -5.98 16.22 33.03
CA ASN A 30 -7.08 15.43 32.51
C ASN A 30 -8.40 16.21 32.54
N LEU A 31 -9.39 15.61 31.87
CA LEU A 31 -10.83 15.82 32.06
C LEU A 31 -11.41 17.07 31.39
N LEU A 32 -12.54 16.84 30.71
CA LEU A 32 -13.45 17.82 30.08
C LEU A 32 -13.15 18.16 28.61
N GLN A 33 -13.40 17.20 27.73
CA GLN A 33 -14.08 17.52 26.48
C GLN A 33 -14.90 16.32 25.99
N GLN A 34 -15.95 15.98 26.74
CA GLN A 34 -17.13 15.35 26.15
C GLN A 34 -18.09 16.46 25.73
N ASP A 35 -18.47 16.40 24.46
CA ASP A 35 -19.70 16.92 23.90
C ASP A 35 -19.88 18.44 23.78
N MET A 36 -19.36 18.98 22.69
CA MET A 36 -20.20 19.71 21.74
C MET A 36 -19.80 19.28 20.34
N GLY A 37 -20.78 18.88 19.54
CA GLY A 37 -20.67 18.38 18.18
C GLY A 37 -19.83 19.24 17.24
N GLY A 38 -18.52 19.07 17.32
CA GLY A 38 -17.63 19.26 16.19
C GLY A 38 -17.87 18.07 15.29
N VAL A 39 -18.64 18.25 14.22
CA VAL A 39 -18.49 17.41 13.04
C VAL A 39 -17.03 17.54 12.66
N LYS A 40 -16.21 16.59 13.11
CA LYS A 40 -14.94 16.31 12.49
C LYS A 40 -15.37 16.02 11.06
N LEU A 41 -15.18 17.00 10.18
CA LEU A 41 -15.17 16.77 8.75
C LEU A 41 -13.99 15.82 8.54
N GLU A 42 -14.22 14.54 8.83
CA GLU A 42 -13.36 13.48 8.39
C GLU A 42 -13.38 13.65 6.88
N GLN A 43 -12.22 14.02 6.34
CA GLN A 43 -12.03 13.96 4.90
C GLN A 43 -12.44 12.53 4.51
N PRO A 44 -13.29 12.36 3.48
CA PRO A 44 -13.75 11.03 3.09
C PRO A 44 -12.52 10.13 2.94
N ASP A 45 -12.59 8.94 3.54
CA ASP A 45 -11.52 7.98 3.42
C ASP A 45 -11.32 7.76 1.92
N TRP A 46 -10.08 7.71 1.45
CA TRP A 46 -9.81 7.55 0.02
C TRP A 46 -10.42 6.25 -0.53
N LYS A 47 -10.67 5.28 0.36
CA LYS A 47 -11.40 4.05 0.10
C LYS A 47 -12.85 4.29 -0.31
N ASP A 48 -13.51 5.33 0.21
CA ASP A 48 -14.89 5.67 -0.14
C ASP A 48 -15.01 6.04 -1.62
N ASN A 49 -13.95 6.63 -2.19
CA ASN A 49 -13.89 6.98 -3.61
C ASN A 49 -13.69 5.78 -4.53
N LEU A 50 -13.49 4.56 -4.00
CA LEU A 50 -13.27 3.36 -4.81
C LEU A 50 -14.57 2.62 -5.14
N GLU A 51 -15.71 3.01 -4.56
CA GLU A 51 -17.03 2.38 -4.78
C GLU A 51 -17.00 0.86 -4.51
N LEU A 52 -16.28 0.45 -3.46
CA LEU A 52 -16.13 -0.94 -3.05
C LEU A 52 -17.28 -1.38 -2.14
N SER A 53 -17.67 -2.64 -2.27
CA SER A 53 -18.52 -3.34 -1.30
C SER A 53 -17.81 -3.55 0.03
N ASN A 54 -18.57 -3.87 1.09
CA ASN A 54 -17.99 -4.16 2.41
C ASN A 54 -17.01 -5.34 2.38
N ASP A 55 -17.29 -6.38 1.59
CA ASP A 55 -16.39 -7.53 1.43
C ASP A 55 -15.08 -7.12 0.73
N GLU A 56 -15.16 -6.30 -0.31
CA GLU A 56 -14.00 -5.74 -1.02
C GLU A 56 -13.17 -4.83 -0.10
N LEU A 57 -13.81 -4.05 0.77
CA LEU A 57 -13.13 -3.22 1.77
C LEU A 57 -12.44 -4.06 2.85
N ASP A 58 -13.02 -5.18 3.27
CA ASP A 58 -12.38 -6.12 4.20
C ASP A 58 -11.11 -6.73 3.58
N ILE A 59 -11.18 -7.14 2.31
CA ILE A 59 -10.03 -7.67 1.56
C ILE A 59 -8.94 -6.60 1.40
N LEU A 60 -9.31 -5.36 1.07
CA LEU A 60 -8.36 -4.25 0.99
C LEU A 60 -7.72 -3.96 2.36
N THR A 61 -8.50 -4.01 3.43
CA THR A 61 -7.99 -3.81 4.80
C THR A 61 -7.01 -4.91 5.19
N PHE A 62 -7.33 -6.17 4.87
CA PHE A 62 -6.42 -7.29 4.99
C PHE A 62 -5.10 -7.03 4.25
N PHE A 63 -5.16 -6.61 2.98
CA PHE A 63 -3.97 -6.34 2.18
C PHE A 63 -3.09 -5.24 2.81
N VAL A 64 -3.67 -4.11 3.19
CA VAL A 64 -2.92 -3.01 3.84
C VAL A 64 -2.27 -3.48 5.15
N ASN A 65 -3.00 -4.23 5.97
CA ASN A 65 -2.47 -4.73 7.24
C ASN A 65 -1.34 -5.74 7.04
N ALA A 66 -1.45 -6.62 6.03
CA ALA A 66 -0.37 -7.53 5.66
C ALA A 66 0.91 -6.76 5.30
N LEU A 67 0.82 -5.70 4.50
CA LEU A 67 1.97 -4.87 4.16
C LEU A 67 2.59 -4.20 5.39
N LYS A 68 1.76 -3.62 6.27
CA LYS A 68 2.23 -2.94 7.48
C LYS A 68 2.90 -3.89 8.47
N ASP A 69 2.41 -5.12 8.57
CA ASP A 69 2.98 -6.13 9.47
C ASP A 69 4.25 -6.74 8.89
N GLU A 70 4.29 -7.07 7.60
CA GLU A 70 5.37 -7.88 7.02
C GLU A 70 6.54 -7.06 6.45
N LEU A 71 6.31 -5.87 5.88
CA LEU A 71 7.41 -5.04 5.32
C LEU A 71 8.48 -4.66 6.36
N PRO A 72 8.15 -4.29 7.61
CA PRO A 72 9.16 -3.92 8.61
C PRO A 72 10.07 -5.08 9.06
N LYS A 73 9.65 -6.33 8.86
CA LYS A 73 10.34 -7.51 9.41
C LYS A 73 11.62 -7.89 8.65
N ALA A 74 11.96 -7.16 7.58
CA ALA A 74 13.25 -7.24 6.87
C ALA A 74 13.68 -8.67 6.50
N TYR A 75 12.81 -9.38 5.81
CA TYR A 75 13.04 -10.77 5.42
C TYR A 75 13.72 -10.95 4.05
N THR A 76 13.87 -9.88 3.28
CA THR A 76 14.42 -9.92 1.92
C THR A 76 15.75 -9.18 1.86
N SER A 77 16.64 -9.63 0.99
CA SER A 77 17.92 -8.97 0.71
C SER A 77 17.77 -7.59 0.07
N ALA A 78 16.60 -7.30 -0.52
CA ALA A 78 16.37 -6.10 -1.32
C ALA A 78 15.79 -4.93 -0.50
N ALA A 79 15.00 -5.23 0.55
CA ALA A 79 14.48 -4.30 1.56
C ALA A 79 14.11 -2.89 1.05
N HIS A 80 13.40 -2.79 -0.07
CA HIS A 80 13.18 -1.54 -0.81
C HIS A 80 12.34 -0.54 0.00
N PHE A 81 11.38 -1.02 0.79
CA PHE A 81 10.65 -0.25 1.78
C PHE A 81 11.60 0.49 2.73
N ASN A 82 12.63 -0.19 3.25
CA ASN A 82 13.59 0.42 4.15
C ASN A 82 14.52 1.41 3.42
N ILE A 83 14.90 1.11 2.18
CA ILE A 83 15.77 1.98 1.38
C ILE A 83 15.04 3.27 0.97
N TYR A 84 13.86 3.16 0.36
CA TYR A 84 13.15 4.28 -0.26
C TYR A 84 12.21 4.99 0.71
N LEU A 85 11.56 4.25 1.62
CA LEU A 85 10.62 4.80 2.60
C LEU A 85 11.21 4.91 4.00
N LYS A 86 12.49 4.55 4.21
CA LYS A 86 13.18 4.64 5.51
C LYS A 86 12.46 3.88 6.63
N GLY A 87 11.73 2.81 6.28
CA GLY A 87 10.96 2.02 7.24
C GLY A 87 9.67 2.71 7.72
N ASP A 88 9.24 3.79 7.06
CA ASP A 88 8.09 4.58 7.49
C ASP A 88 6.76 3.91 7.11
N VAL A 89 6.20 3.15 8.06
CA VAL A 89 4.93 2.42 7.92
C VAL A 89 3.75 3.35 7.61
N SER A 90 3.82 4.63 8.00
CA SER A 90 2.73 5.58 7.74
C SER A 90 2.55 5.86 6.24
N LYS A 91 3.61 5.66 5.43
CA LYS A 91 3.58 5.87 3.98
C LYS A 91 2.98 4.71 3.19
N ILE A 92 2.80 3.54 3.80
CA ILE A 92 2.29 2.36 3.09
C ILE A 92 0.90 2.64 2.49
N GLU A 93 0.01 3.27 3.26
CA GLU A 93 -1.34 3.59 2.78
C GLU A 93 -1.33 4.57 1.61
N GLU A 94 -0.40 5.53 1.59
CA GLU A 94 -0.24 6.46 0.48
C GLU A 94 0.13 5.73 -0.83
N TYR A 95 1.06 4.78 -0.75
CA TYR A 95 1.48 3.98 -1.90
C TYR A 95 0.39 3.00 -2.36
N VAL A 96 -0.32 2.38 -1.44
CA VAL A 96 -1.47 1.53 -1.77
C VAL A 96 -2.59 2.35 -2.41
N LYS A 97 -2.88 3.54 -1.89
CA LYS A 97 -3.84 4.48 -2.50
C LYS A 97 -3.43 4.83 -3.93
N ARG A 98 -2.17 5.18 -4.15
CA ARG A 98 -1.65 5.50 -5.49
C ARG A 98 -1.80 4.31 -6.45
N PHE A 99 -1.42 3.12 -6.01
CA PHE A 99 -1.54 1.88 -6.77
C PHE A 99 -3.00 1.62 -7.17
N LEU A 100 -3.93 1.71 -6.22
CA LEU A 100 -5.34 1.44 -6.47
C LEU A 100 -5.99 2.48 -7.38
N LEU A 101 -5.68 3.77 -7.23
CA LEU A 101 -6.18 4.79 -8.16
C LEU A 101 -5.75 4.51 -9.61
N LYS A 102 -4.49 4.10 -9.81
CA LYS A 102 -3.98 3.71 -11.13
C LYS A 102 -4.67 2.45 -11.68
N LEU A 103 -4.99 1.48 -10.83
CA LEU A 103 -5.78 0.32 -11.24
C LEU A 103 -7.26 0.68 -11.47
N LYS A 104 -7.82 1.68 -10.77
CA LYS A 104 -9.19 2.18 -10.99
C LYS A 104 -9.34 2.70 -12.40
N ASP A 105 -8.38 3.53 -12.83
CA ASP A 105 -8.34 4.12 -14.18
C ASP A 105 -8.32 3.04 -15.28
N LYS A 106 -7.87 1.83 -14.95
CA LYS A 106 -7.80 0.66 -15.84
C LYS A 106 -8.92 -0.37 -15.63
N ASN A 107 -9.85 -0.13 -14.70
CA ASN A 107 -10.89 -1.08 -14.29
C ASN A 107 -10.35 -2.44 -13.78
N LYS A 108 -9.23 -2.43 -13.05
CA LYS A 108 -8.54 -3.64 -12.57
C LYS A 108 -8.64 -3.90 -11.07
N ILE A 109 -9.25 -3.01 -10.28
CA ILE A 109 -9.35 -3.16 -8.81
C ILE A 109 -10.07 -4.45 -8.42
N LYS A 110 -11.18 -4.78 -9.07
CA LYS A 110 -11.95 -5.99 -8.71
C LYS A 110 -11.14 -7.26 -8.88
N GLY A 111 -10.42 -7.39 -10.00
CA GLY A 111 -9.54 -8.54 -10.24
C GLY A 111 -8.40 -8.64 -9.20
N LEU A 112 -7.79 -7.52 -8.83
CA LEU A 112 -6.80 -7.48 -7.73
C LEU A 112 -7.40 -8.06 -6.43
N LEU A 113 -8.57 -7.57 -6.02
CA LEU A 113 -9.20 -7.97 -4.77
C LEU A 113 -9.65 -9.45 -4.81
N GLU A 114 -10.13 -9.93 -5.96
CA GLU A 114 -10.45 -11.35 -6.16
C GLU A 114 -9.24 -12.27 -5.98
N HIS A 115 -8.07 -11.89 -6.53
CA HIS A 115 -6.83 -12.64 -6.34
C HIS A 115 -6.41 -12.67 -4.87
N ILE A 116 -6.40 -11.51 -4.20
CA ILE A 116 -6.03 -11.43 -2.77
C ILE A 116 -6.99 -12.24 -1.92
N LYS A 117 -8.30 -12.17 -2.18
CA LYS A 117 -9.32 -12.99 -1.51
C LYS A 117 -9.01 -14.47 -1.65
N TYR A 118 -8.76 -14.94 -2.87
CA TYR A 118 -8.42 -16.33 -3.12
C TYR A 118 -7.17 -16.75 -2.35
N GLY A 119 -6.10 -15.94 -2.38
CA GLY A 119 -4.85 -16.23 -1.68
C GLY A 119 -5.00 -16.29 -0.16
N ARG A 120 -5.87 -15.44 0.41
CA ARG A 120 -6.25 -15.42 1.83
C ARG A 120 -7.06 -16.64 2.24
N ASP A 121 -8.11 -16.95 1.48
CA ASP A 121 -9.07 -18.00 1.83
C ASP A 121 -8.51 -19.41 1.59
N ASN A 122 -7.45 -19.52 0.78
CA ASN A 122 -6.79 -20.77 0.43
C ASN A 122 -5.32 -20.71 0.86
N PRO A 123 -4.96 -20.95 2.13
CA PRO A 123 -3.56 -20.95 2.54
C PRO A 123 -2.74 -22.02 1.78
N PRO A 124 -1.44 -21.79 1.54
CA PRO A 124 -0.60 -22.71 0.79
C PRO A 124 -0.46 -24.07 1.48
N ASN A 125 -0.47 -25.15 0.72
CA ASN A 125 -0.25 -26.50 1.24
C ASN A 125 1.24 -26.86 1.19
N VAL A 126 2.00 -26.27 2.11
CA VAL A 126 3.45 -26.46 2.22
C VAL A 126 3.84 -26.95 3.61
N GLU A 127 4.85 -27.80 3.68
CA GLU A 127 5.40 -28.37 4.91
C GLU A 127 6.93 -28.30 4.90
N GLY A 128 7.52 -28.46 6.07
CA GLY A 128 8.98 -28.44 6.26
C GLY A 128 9.51 -27.07 6.67
N ARG A 129 10.82 -26.88 6.50
CA ARG A 129 11.54 -25.67 6.89
C ARG A 129 12.35 -25.18 5.69
N ASP A 130 12.36 -23.87 5.47
CA ASP A 130 13.33 -23.25 4.59
C ASP A 130 14.70 -23.28 5.28
N GLU A 131 15.60 -24.12 4.80
CA GLU A 131 16.94 -24.28 5.38
C GLU A 131 17.82 -23.04 5.23
N SER A 132 17.58 -22.23 4.19
CA SER A 132 18.37 -21.03 3.91
C SER A 132 18.04 -19.87 4.84
N LEU A 133 16.76 -19.74 5.21
CA LEU A 133 16.28 -18.70 6.11
C LEU A 133 16.05 -19.21 7.55
N ASN A 134 16.10 -20.52 7.76
CA ASN A 134 15.73 -21.20 9.01
C ASN A 134 14.32 -20.80 9.50
N ILE A 135 13.38 -20.67 8.57
CA ILE A 135 11.97 -20.30 8.85
C ILE A 135 11.06 -21.45 8.44
N ASP A 136 10.00 -21.67 9.21
CA ASP A 136 8.96 -22.64 8.87
C ASP A 136 8.36 -22.36 7.48
N ALA A 137 8.12 -23.39 6.67
CA ALA A 137 7.62 -23.20 5.31
C ALA A 137 6.25 -22.50 5.31
N LYS A 138 5.37 -22.77 6.29
CA LYS A 138 4.07 -22.09 6.37
C LYS A 138 4.26 -20.60 6.66
N GLU A 139 5.21 -20.23 7.52
CA GLU A 139 5.55 -18.82 7.79
C GLU A 139 6.29 -18.14 6.62
N HIS A 140 7.09 -18.87 5.85
CA HIS A 140 7.70 -18.34 4.63
C HIS A 140 6.62 -18.03 3.58
N TYR A 141 5.73 -18.99 3.33
CA TYR A 141 4.79 -18.94 2.21
C TYR A 141 3.42 -18.34 2.55
N LYS A 142 3.17 -17.95 3.81
CA LYS A 142 1.93 -17.26 4.18
C LYS A 142 1.67 -16.07 3.26
N ILE A 143 0.41 -15.86 2.91
CA ILE A 143 0.03 -14.95 1.84
C ILE A 143 0.43 -13.50 2.15
N GLU A 144 0.37 -13.07 3.42
CA GLU A 144 0.72 -11.72 3.87
C GLU A 144 2.16 -11.38 3.51
N ARG A 145 3.06 -12.31 3.79
CA ARG A 145 4.49 -12.16 3.51
C ARG A 145 4.77 -12.15 2.02
N ARG A 146 4.08 -13.01 1.27
CA ARG A 146 4.22 -13.07 -0.19
C ARG A 146 3.74 -11.76 -0.83
N LEU A 147 2.61 -11.23 -0.39
CA LEU A 147 2.06 -9.93 -0.83
C LEU A 147 3.02 -8.79 -0.51
N ALA A 148 3.57 -8.75 0.72
CA ALA A 148 4.56 -7.76 1.10
C ALA A 148 5.83 -7.83 0.25
N ASN A 149 6.35 -9.02 -0.01
CA ASN A 149 7.53 -9.21 -0.86
C ASN A 149 7.29 -8.73 -2.31
N VAL A 150 6.10 -8.99 -2.87
CA VAL A 150 5.76 -8.48 -4.21
C VAL A 150 5.66 -6.96 -4.18
N PHE A 151 4.95 -6.40 -3.22
CA PHE A 151 4.71 -4.96 -3.13
C PHE A 151 5.98 -4.17 -2.78
N ASP A 152 6.97 -4.78 -2.14
CA ASP A 152 8.29 -4.16 -1.90
C ASP A 152 8.95 -3.72 -3.23
N ASN A 153 8.77 -4.50 -4.30
CA ASN A 153 9.24 -4.14 -5.64
C ASN A 153 8.56 -2.88 -6.20
N TYR A 154 7.32 -2.60 -5.81
CA TYR A 154 6.63 -1.39 -6.26
C TYR A 154 7.36 -0.13 -5.79
N PHE A 155 7.97 -0.14 -4.59
CA PHE A 155 8.76 0.99 -4.11
C PHE A 155 9.99 1.26 -4.99
N MET A 156 10.65 0.19 -5.46
CA MET A 156 11.77 0.30 -6.40
C MET A 156 11.29 0.81 -7.76
N LEU A 157 10.19 0.28 -8.30
CA LEU A 157 9.67 0.70 -9.61
C LEU A 157 9.28 2.18 -9.64
N LEU A 158 8.76 2.70 -8.53
CA LEU A 158 8.42 4.12 -8.40
C LEU A 158 9.61 5.01 -8.07
N ASN A 159 10.73 4.44 -7.60
CA ASN A 159 11.96 5.15 -7.24
C ASN A 159 13.18 4.44 -7.85
N PRO A 160 13.26 4.30 -9.19
CA PRO A 160 14.32 3.52 -9.81
C PRO A 160 15.68 4.08 -9.41
N PRO A 161 16.66 3.22 -9.08
CA PRO A 161 18.00 3.69 -8.74
C PRO A 161 18.55 4.52 -9.90
N SER A 162 19.02 5.73 -9.61
CA SER A 162 19.76 6.53 -10.58
C SER A 162 20.94 5.68 -11.09
N SER A 163 21.25 5.77 -12.38
CA SER A 163 22.25 4.98 -13.11
C SER A 163 23.67 4.93 -12.51
N GLN A 164 23.94 5.65 -11.42
CA GLN A 164 25.17 5.57 -10.62
C GLN A 164 25.23 4.39 -9.62
N MET A 165 24.12 3.71 -9.31
CA MET A 165 24.12 2.50 -8.44
C MET A 165 24.19 1.18 -9.22
N ARG A 166 24.53 1.22 -10.52
CA ARG A 166 24.64 0.04 -11.39
C ARG A 166 26.07 -0.49 -11.47
N GLY A 167 26.85 -0.33 -10.41
CA GLY A 167 28.23 -0.77 -10.30
C GLY A 167 28.40 -1.57 -9.02
N ASN A 168 28.58 -2.88 -9.19
CA ASN A 168 28.63 -3.90 -8.14
C ASN A 168 27.30 -4.08 -7.40
N ASP A 169 26.56 -5.13 -7.74
CA ASP A 169 26.31 -6.23 -6.82
C ASP A 169 25.63 -7.36 -7.61
N GLY A 170 26.08 -8.59 -7.38
CA GLY A 170 25.70 -9.77 -8.14
C GLY A 170 24.21 -10.08 -8.06
N GLU A 171 23.73 -10.77 -9.10
CA GLU A 171 22.49 -11.56 -9.12
C GLU A 171 21.47 -11.17 -8.04
N LEU A 172 20.72 -10.09 -8.29
CA LEU A 172 19.45 -9.88 -7.59
C LEU A 172 18.53 -11.05 -7.94
N GLY A 173 18.56 -12.06 -7.08
CA GLY A 173 17.66 -13.20 -7.06
C GLY A 173 16.24 -12.75 -6.77
N GLY A 174 15.61 -12.10 -7.75
CA GLY A 174 14.19 -11.81 -7.79
C GLY A 174 13.59 -12.58 -8.95
N ARG A 175 12.87 -13.66 -8.64
CA ARG A 175 12.16 -14.51 -9.62
C ARG A 175 10.89 -13.80 -10.11
N GLY A 176 11.06 -12.60 -10.66
CA GLY A 176 10.04 -11.73 -11.23
C GLY A 176 10.73 -10.77 -12.20
N SER A 177 10.59 -11.02 -13.50
CA SER A 177 11.19 -10.19 -14.53
C SER A 177 10.33 -8.92 -14.70
N PHE A 178 10.58 -7.90 -13.90
CA PHE A 178 9.96 -6.59 -14.10
C PHE A 178 10.46 -6.00 -15.43
N SER A 179 9.54 -5.64 -16.32
CA SER A 179 9.92 -5.15 -17.65
C SER A 179 10.41 -3.70 -17.53
N ILE A 180 11.67 -3.44 -17.89
CA ILE A 180 12.20 -2.08 -17.97
C ILE A 180 11.42 -1.30 -19.05
N GLY A 181 10.49 -0.46 -18.62
CA GLY A 181 9.57 0.29 -19.50
C GLY A 181 8.12 -0.22 -19.54
N GLY A 182 7.80 -1.27 -18.77
CA GLY A 182 6.43 -1.73 -18.55
C GLY A 182 5.65 -0.84 -17.59
N ASP A 183 4.34 -1.07 -17.51
CA ASP A 183 3.47 -0.38 -16.57
C ASP A 183 3.63 -1.01 -15.17
N PRO A 184 4.15 -0.28 -14.17
CA PRO A 184 4.52 -0.86 -12.88
C PRO A 184 3.30 -1.38 -12.11
N GLU A 185 2.12 -0.80 -12.32
CA GLU A 185 0.92 -1.29 -11.65
C GLU A 185 0.43 -2.62 -12.24
N ASP A 186 0.58 -2.80 -13.54
CA ASP A 186 0.24 -4.06 -14.20
C ASP A 186 1.24 -5.18 -13.83
N ASP A 187 2.52 -4.86 -13.76
CA ASP A 187 3.56 -5.80 -13.34
C ASP A 187 3.33 -6.30 -11.89
N ILE A 188 3.04 -5.37 -10.98
CA ILE A 188 2.75 -5.72 -9.58
C ILE A 188 1.44 -6.50 -9.46
N LEU A 189 0.40 -6.14 -10.22
CA LEU A 189 -0.85 -6.91 -10.25
C LEU A 189 -0.61 -8.37 -10.70
N ASN A 190 0.17 -8.57 -11.76
CA ASN A 190 0.46 -9.91 -12.29
C ASN A 190 1.25 -10.77 -11.29
N GLU A 191 2.23 -10.17 -10.59
CA GLU A 191 2.98 -10.89 -9.55
C GLU A 191 2.10 -11.15 -8.32
N ILE A 192 1.20 -10.23 -7.94
CA ILE A 192 0.18 -10.48 -6.89
C ILE A 192 -0.69 -11.68 -7.27
N GLN A 193 -1.21 -11.71 -8.51
CA GLN A 193 -1.97 -12.84 -9.02
C GLN A 193 -1.18 -14.14 -8.84
N LYS A 194 0.03 -14.20 -9.39
CA LYS A 194 0.90 -15.39 -9.32
C LYS A 194 1.08 -15.90 -7.90
N VAL A 195 1.43 -15.04 -6.93
CA VAL A 195 1.63 -15.48 -5.53
C VAL A 195 0.34 -15.87 -4.81
N CYS A 196 -0.82 -15.38 -5.26
CA CYS A 196 -2.12 -15.79 -4.73
C CYS A 196 -2.54 -17.18 -5.20
N TYR A 197 -2.03 -17.69 -6.31
CA TYR A 197 -2.33 -19.04 -6.82
C TYR A 197 -1.19 -20.05 -6.62
N GLU A 198 0.04 -19.58 -6.36
CA GLU A 198 1.20 -20.46 -6.16
C GLU A 198 1.00 -21.38 -4.94
N PHE A 199 1.54 -22.60 -5.01
CA PHE A 199 1.47 -23.63 -3.95
C PHE A 199 0.05 -24.01 -3.48
N ARG A 200 -0.94 -23.72 -4.31
CA ARG A 200 -2.34 -24.12 -4.13
C ARG A 200 -2.66 -25.06 -5.29
N GLY A 201 -3.19 -26.24 -4.97
CA GLY A 201 -3.42 -27.29 -5.97
C GLY A 201 -4.22 -26.75 -7.16
N ARG A 202 -3.84 -27.14 -8.38
CA ARG A 202 -4.64 -26.84 -9.58
C ARG A 202 -6.06 -27.36 -9.35
N THR A 203 -7.04 -26.47 -9.28
CA THR A 203 -8.33 -26.80 -9.86
C THR A 203 -8.13 -26.74 -11.37
N GLU A 204 -7.94 -27.90 -11.97
CA GLU A 204 -8.07 -28.08 -13.41
C GLU A 204 -9.45 -27.54 -13.82
N HIS A 205 -9.46 -26.51 -14.66
CA HIS A 205 -10.66 -26.07 -15.39
C HIS A 205 -10.72 -26.81 -16.73
#